data_AF-A0A1G2QQA6-F1
#
_entry.id   AF-A0A1G2QQA6-F1
#
_cell.length_a   1.000
_cell.length_b   1.000
_cell.length_c   1.000
_cell.angle_alpha   90.00
_cell.angle_beta   90.00
_cell.angle_gamma   90.00
#
_symmetry.space_group_name_H-M   'P 1'
#
loop_
_entity.id
_entity.type
_entity.pdbx_description
1 polymer ?
#
loop_
_entity_poly.entity_id
_entity_poly.type
_entity_poly.pdbx_seq_one_letter_code
_entity_poly.pdbx_strand_id
1 'polypeptide(L)'
;MWSLLLQIAGSTAGLWLADRFVPGVDVLGDGKTFVLIGAVLGAVNFFLRPLLNVLTLPLKILTLGLFGFIINMLLVWLVDIAFTELVITGIVPLFWTTVIIWLVIFALTKWMPDK
;
A
#
# COMPACT_ATOMS: atom_id res chain seq x y z
N MET A 1 -17.33 6.73 0.97
CA MET A 1 -17.60 5.35 0.49
C MET A 1 -16.89 5.06 -0.83
N TRP A 2 -16.95 5.96 -1.81
CA TRP A 2 -16.20 5.82 -3.07
C TRP A 2 -14.68 5.80 -2.89
N SER A 3 -14.15 6.61 -1.95
CA SER A 3 -12.73 6.63 -1.57
C SER A 3 -12.19 5.27 -1.08
N LEU A 4 -13.03 4.44 -0.44
CA LEU A 4 -12.65 3.10 -0.02
C LEU A 4 -12.46 2.15 -1.19
N LEU A 5 -13.38 2.21 -2.17
CA LEU A 5 -13.31 1.38 -3.37
C LEU A 5 -12.08 1.72 -4.21
N LEU A 6 -11.74 3.00 -4.33
CA LEU A 6 -10.51 3.45 -4.99
C LEU A 6 -9.25 2.98 -4.26
N GLN A 7 -9.24 3.05 -2.92
CA GLN A 7 -8.12 2.55 -2.11
C GLN A 7 -7.92 1.05 -2.28
N ILE A 8 -9.00 0.27 -2.25
CA ILE A 8 -8.95 -1.17 -2.46
C ILE A 8 -8.50 -1.49 -3.89
N ALA A 9 -9.15 -0.92 -4.89
CA ALA A 9 -8.80 -1.16 -6.29
C ALA A 9 -7.35 -0.78 -6.60
N GLY A 10 -6.89 0.38 -6.11
CA GLY A 10 -5.53 0.84 -6.29
C GLY A 10 -4.49 0.04 -5.52
N SER A 11 -4.82 -0.43 -4.31
CA SER A 11 -3.94 -1.31 -3.53
C SER A 11 -3.80 -2.68 -4.18
N THR A 12 -4.90 -3.27 -4.67
CA THR A 12 -4.88 -4.54 -5.40
C THR A 12 -4.10 -4.42 -6.71
N ALA A 13 -4.39 -3.41 -7.53
CA ALA A 13 -3.69 -3.19 -8.79
C ALA A 13 -2.21 -2.85 -8.57
N GLY A 14 -1.90 -2.06 -7.55
CA GLY A 14 -0.54 -1.73 -7.15
C GLY A 14 0.26 -2.94 -6.68
N LEU A 15 -0.36 -3.81 -5.86
CA LEU A 15 0.26 -5.05 -5.42
C LEU A 15 0.51 -6.01 -6.59
N TRP A 16 -0.47 -6.14 -7.50
CA TRP A 16 -0.32 -6.96 -8.71
C TRP A 16 0.81 -6.46 -9.62
N LEU A 17 0.98 -5.15 -9.74
CA LEU A 17 2.12 -4.58 -10.46
C LEU A 17 3.43 -4.79 -9.70
N ALA A 18 3.44 -4.63 -8.38
CA ALA A 18 4.64 -4.82 -7.58
C ALA A 18 5.18 -6.25 -7.68
N ASP A 19 4.30 -7.25 -7.57
CA ASP A 19 4.62 -8.68 -7.76
C ASP A 19 5.31 -8.97 -9.11
N ARG A 20 4.91 -8.28 -10.19
CA ARG A 20 5.51 -8.50 -11.51
C ARG A 20 6.78 -7.71 -11.80
N PHE A 21 6.89 -6.51 -11.24
CA PHE A 21 7.94 -5.56 -11.62
C PHE A 21 9.04 -5.40 -10.57
N VAL A 22 8.82 -5.85 -9.34
CA VAL A 22 9.77 -5.71 -8.23
C VAL A 22 10.33 -7.07 -7.86
N PRO A 23 11.62 -7.33 -8.15
CA PRO A 23 12.28 -8.55 -7.69
C PRO A 23 12.22 -8.65 -6.17
N GLY A 24 11.76 -9.79 -5.65
CA GLY A 24 11.61 -10.04 -4.22
C GLY A 24 10.24 -9.67 -3.64
N VAL A 25 9.24 -9.40 -4.48
CA VAL A 25 7.83 -9.35 -4.12
C VAL A 25 7.16 -10.53 -4.80
N ASP A 26 6.69 -11.49 -4.01
CA ASP A 26 6.02 -12.67 -4.53
C ASP A 26 4.68 -12.87 -3.80
N VAL A 27 3.60 -12.99 -4.56
CA VAL A 27 2.29 -13.39 -4.04
C VAL A 27 2.03 -14.85 -4.37
N LEU A 28 2.13 -15.70 -3.35
CA LEU A 28 1.95 -17.14 -3.44
C LEU A 28 0.45 -17.48 -3.38
N GLY A 29 -0.19 -17.66 -4.53
CA GLY A 29 -1.57 -18.15 -4.59
C GLY A 29 -2.29 -17.86 -5.91
N ASP A 30 -3.59 -18.15 -5.93
CA ASP A 30 -4.46 -17.86 -7.07
C ASP A 30 -4.90 -16.38 -7.10
N GLY A 31 -5.58 -15.97 -8.18
CA GLY A 31 -6.14 -14.62 -8.29
C GLY A 31 -7.08 -14.20 -7.15
N LYS A 32 -7.66 -15.16 -6.41
CA LYS A 32 -8.46 -14.87 -5.20
C LYS A 32 -7.61 -14.32 -4.06
N THR A 33 -6.39 -14.82 -3.89
CA THR A 33 -5.45 -14.39 -2.86
C THR A 33 -5.03 -12.94 -3.11
N PHE A 34 -4.75 -12.58 -4.37
CA PHE A 34 -4.46 -11.18 -4.76
C PHE A 34 -5.57 -10.22 -4.36
N VAL A 35 -6.84 -10.57 -4.64
CA VAL A 35 -7.98 -9.72 -4.30
C VAL A 35 -8.13 -9.61 -2.78
N LEU A 36 -7.93 -10.70 -2.03
CA LEU A 36 -8.00 -10.69 -0.58
C LEU A 36 -6.92 -9.79 0.04
N ILE A 37 -5.65 -9.99 -0.34
CA ILE A 37 -4.52 -9.20 0.18
C ILE A 37 -4.70 -7.73 -0.22
N GLY A 38 -5.05 -7.45 -1.47
CA GLY A 38 -5.29 -6.09 -1.95
C GLY A 38 -6.46 -5.40 -1.26
N ALA A 39 -7.53 -6.13 -0.94
CA ALA A 39 -8.65 -5.61 -0.15
C ALA A 39 -8.23 -5.27 1.29
N VAL A 40 -7.47 -6.13 1.95
CA VAL A 40 -6.97 -5.85 3.29
C VAL A 40 -5.97 -4.70 3.28
N LEU A 41 -5.08 -4.63 2.30
CA LEU A 41 -4.16 -3.51 2.11
C LEU A 41 -4.89 -2.19 1.90
N GLY A 42 -5.95 -2.18 1.08
CA GLY A 42 -6.81 -1.02 0.89
C GLY A 42 -7.54 -0.59 2.18
N ALA A 43 -8.05 -1.56 2.94
CA ALA A 43 -8.70 -1.30 4.23
C ALA A 43 -7.70 -0.74 5.26
N VAL A 44 -6.52 -1.34 5.39
CA VAL A 44 -5.40 -0.88 6.23
C VAL A 44 -5.02 0.55 5.85
N ASN A 45 -4.86 0.84 4.57
CA ASN A 45 -4.55 2.20 4.09
C ASN A 45 -5.68 3.20 4.32
N PHE A 46 -6.93 2.76 4.43
CA PHE A 46 -8.04 3.65 4.73
C PHE A 46 -8.22 3.91 6.23
N PHE A 47 -8.13 2.88 7.07
CA PHE A 47 -8.39 2.98 8.51
C PHE A 47 -7.16 3.34 9.34
N LEU A 48 -6.02 2.69 9.07
CA LEU A 48 -4.81 2.88 9.88
C LEU A 48 -4.02 4.11 9.45
N ARG A 49 -3.98 4.43 8.15
CA ARG A 49 -3.22 5.59 7.65
C ARG A 49 -3.65 6.92 8.29
N PRO A 50 -4.95 7.27 8.43
CA PRO A 50 -5.35 8.50 9.11
C PRO A 50 -4.91 8.56 10.57
N LEU A 51 -5.06 7.44 11.29
CA LEU A 51 -4.65 7.33 12.69
C LEU A 51 -3.14 7.52 12.84
N LEU A 52 -2.34 6.77 12.07
CA LEU A 52 -0.89 6.88 12.08
C LEU A 52 -0.44 8.27 11.65
N ASN A 53 -1.11 8.91 10.69
CA ASN A 53 -0.77 10.26 10.24
C ASN A 53 -0.92 11.30 11.35
N VAL A 54 -1.95 11.18 12.20
CA VAL A 54 -2.15 12.09 13.34
C VAL A 54 -1.09 11.84 14.40
N LEU A 55 -0.85 10.58 14.77
CA LEU A 55 0.14 10.21 15.78
C LEU A 55 1.57 10.59 15.38
N THR A 56 1.88 10.50 14.08
CA THR A 56 3.22 10.75 13.54
C THR A 56 3.39 12.17 12.99
N LEU A 57 2.37 13.02 13.12
CA LEU A 57 2.40 14.40 12.63
C LEU A 57 3.61 15.20 13.13
N PRO A 58 3.98 15.17 14.43
CA PRO A 58 5.15 15.89 14.93
C PRO A 58 6.45 15.40 14.28
N LEU A 59 6.61 14.08 14.17
CA LEU A 59 7.76 13.46 13.50
C LEU A 59 7.81 13.80 12.02
N LYS A 60 6.67 13.86 11.34
CA LYS A 60 6.60 14.28 9.94
C LYS A 60 7.05 15.72 9.78
N ILE A 61 6.66 16.62 10.67
CA ILE A 61 7.12 18.01 10.62
C ILE A 61 8.63 18.07 10.83
N LEU A 62 9.16 17.35 11.82
CA LEU A 62 10.60 17.31 12.12
C LEU A 62 11.43 16.70 10.97
N THR A 63 10.87 15.73 10.24
CA THR A 63 11.53 15.03 9.12
C THR A 63 11.16 15.62 7.75
N LEU A 64 10.52 16.78 7.71
CA LEU A 64 10.06 17.44 6.46
C LEU A 64 9.19 16.52 5.57
N GLY A 65 8.37 15.67 6.19
CA GLY A 65 7.45 14.76 5.52
C GLY A 65 8.05 13.39 5.18
N LEU A 66 9.37 13.18 5.32
CA LEU A 66 10.03 11.92 4.99
C LEU A 66 9.48 10.74 5.81
N PHE A 67 9.14 10.96 7.08
CA PHE A 67 8.53 9.93 7.92
C PHE A 67 7.17 9.44 7.39
N GLY A 68 6.52 10.22 6.53
CA GLY A 68 5.31 9.78 5.82
C GLY A 68 5.56 8.57 4.91
N PHE A 69 6.70 8.50 4.23
CA PHE A 69 7.05 7.34 3.42
C PHE A 69 7.25 6.09 4.28
N ILE A 70 7.94 6.25 5.41
CA ILE A 70 8.15 5.16 6.38
C ILE A 70 6.81 4.60 6.85
N ILE A 71 5.82 5.45 7.12
CA ILE A 71 4.48 5.00 7.51
C ILE A 71 3.77 4.25 6.40
N ASN A 72 3.83 4.72 5.14
CA ASN A 72 3.21 3.95 4.05
C ASN A 72 3.91 2.60 3.85
N MET A 73 5.24 2.53 3.99
CA MET A 73 5.98 1.26 3.93
C MET A 73 5.60 0.34 5.09
N LEU A 74 5.44 0.90 6.29
CA LEU A 74 5.01 0.15 7.48
C LEU A 74 3.63 -0.47 7.29
N LEU A 75 2.71 0.22 6.62
CA LEU A 75 1.38 -0.32 6.29
C LEU A 75 1.46 -1.50 5.32
N VAL A 76 2.31 -1.42 4.30
CA VAL A 76 2.54 -2.53 3.36
C VAL A 76 3.20 -3.71 4.10
N TRP A 77 4.20 -3.42 4.91
CA TRP A 77 4.90 -4.43 5.72
C TRP A 77 3.98 -5.11 6.73
N LEU A 78 3.02 -4.36 7.31
CA LEU A 78 2.02 -4.92 8.21
C LEU A 78 1.15 -5.98 7.51
N VAL A 79 0.86 -5.80 6.21
CA VAL A 79 0.11 -6.77 5.42
C VAL A 79 0.99 -7.94 5.02
N ASP A 80 2.24 -7.69 4.63
CA ASP A 80 3.26 -8.73 4.36
C ASP A 80 3.41 -9.69 5.54
N ILE A 81 3.55 -9.19 6.78
CA ILE A 81 3.63 -10.06 7.95
C ILE A 81 2.29 -10.73 8.33
N ALA A 82 1.16 -10.18 7.89
CA ALA A 82 -0.17 -10.70 8.21
C ALA A 82 -0.61 -11.82 7.26
N PHE A 83 -0.03 -11.88 6.05
CA PHE A 83 -0.37 -12.86 5.02
C PHE A 83 0.86 -13.67 4.64
N THR A 84 0.85 -14.96 4.93
CA THR A 84 1.92 -15.89 4.52
C THR A 84 2.07 -15.99 3.01
N GLU A 85 1.00 -15.64 2.28
CA GLU A 85 0.93 -15.63 0.84
C GLU A 85 1.54 -14.38 0.22
N LEU A 86 1.82 -13.33 0.99
CA LEU A 86 2.57 -12.16 0.53
C LEU A 86 3.99 -12.26 1.08
N VAL A 87 4.97 -12.27 0.18
CA VAL A 87 6.39 -12.36 0.55
C VAL A 87 7.13 -11.17 -0.02
N ILE A 88 7.57 -10.27 0.84
CA ILE A 88 8.41 -9.12 0.48
C ILE A 88 9.80 -9.28 1.12
N THR A 89 10.78 -9.64 0.30
CA THR A 89 12.15 -9.95 0.76
C THR A 89 13.03 -8.71 0.88
N GLY A 90 12.86 -8.00 2.00
CA GLY A 90 13.74 -6.91 2.41
C GLY A 90 13.19 -5.51 2.16
N ILE A 91 14.00 -4.50 2.49
CA ILE A 91 13.55 -3.10 2.54
C ILE A 91 13.43 -2.49 1.14
N VAL A 92 14.30 -2.88 0.21
CA VAL A 92 14.30 -2.34 -1.16
C VAL A 92 13.04 -2.77 -1.92
N PRO A 93 12.63 -4.05 -1.94
CA PRO A 93 11.36 -4.45 -2.56
C PRO A 93 10.17 -3.78 -1.88
N LEU A 94 10.15 -3.73 -0.55
CA LEU A 94 9.09 -3.05 0.22
C LEU A 94 8.93 -1.58 -0.17
N PHE A 95 10.05 -0.87 -0.34
CA PHE A 95 10.05 0.52 -0.78
C PHE A 95 9.42 0.65 -2.17
N TRP A 96 9.86 -0.15 -3.14
CA TRP A 96 9.33 -0.11 -4.50
C TRP A 96 7.85 -0.50 -4.57
N THR A 97 7.43 -1.52 -3.83
CA THR A 97 6.02 -1.90 -3.69
C THR A 97 5.18 -0.72 -3.20
N THR A 98 5.65 -0.05 -2.15
CA THR A 98 4.96 1.13 -1.59
C THR A 98 4.85 2.27 -2.60
N VAL A 99 5.92 2.52 -3.36
CA VAL A 99 5.94 3.55 -4.41
C VAL A 99 4.98 3.20 -5.54
N ILE A 100 4.95 1.95 -5.99
CA ILE A 100 4.05 1.48 -7.06
C ILE A 100 2.59 1.63 -6.61
N ILE A 101 2.24 1.16 -5.42
CA ILE A 101 0.88 1.31 -4.88
C ILE A 101 0.48 2.79 -4.82
N TRP A 102 1.36 3.65 -4.31
CA TRP A 102 1.10 5.09 -4.25
C TRP A 102 0.89 5.70 -5.64
N LEU A 103 1.72 5.34 -6.62
CA LEU A 103 1.59 5.80 -8.00
C LEU A 103 0.28 5.34 -8.65
N VAL A 104 -0.12 4.09 -8.42
CA VAL A 104 -1.35 3.52 -8.98
C VAL A 104 -2.57 4.21 -8.38
N ILE A 105 -2.60 4.40 -7.07
CA ILE A 105 -3.69 5.14 -6.40
C ILE A 105 -3.73 6.59 -6.89
N PHE A 106 -2.58 7.24 -7.03
CA PHE A 106 -2.49 8.60 -7.57
C PHE A 106 -3.01 8.68 -9.02
N ALA A 107 -2.64 7.72 -9.87
CA ALA A 107 -3.13 7.64 -11.24
C ALA A 107 -4.64 7.42 -11.29
N LEU A 108 -5.17 6.49 -10.50
CA LEU A 108 -6.60 6.17 -10.42
C LEU A 108 -7.42 7.37 -9.95
N THR A 109 -6.99 8.05 -8.89
CA THR A 109 -7.68 9.23 -8.35
C THR A 109 -7.62 10.42 -9.31
N LYS A 110 -6.53 10.56 -10.09
CA LYS A 110 -6.44 11.59 -11.14
C LYS A 110 -7.38 11.32 -12.32
N TRP A 111 -7.57 10.04 -12.69
CA TRP A 111 -8.40 9.63 -13.82
C TRP A 111 -9.89 9.54 -13.48
N MET A 112 -10.22 9.19 -12.24
CA MET A 112 -11.56 9.30 -11.69
C MET A 112 -11.59 10.45 -10.69
N PRO A 113 -11.55 11.71 -11.15
CA PRO A 113 -11.76 12.83 -10.26
C PRO A 113 -13.14 12.68 -9.63
N ASP A 114 -13.16 12.44 -8.31
CA ASP A 114 -14.34 12.49 -7.49
C ASP A 114 -15.09 13.79 -7.80
N LYS A 115 -16.29 13.68 -8.38
CA LYS A 115 -17.22 14.81 -8.49
C LYS A 115 -17.78 15.15 -7.11
#